data_AF-A0A3C1NZM7-F1
#
_entry.id   AF-A0A3C1NZM7-F1
#
_cell.length_a   1.000
_cell.length_b   1.000
_cell.length_c   1.000
_cell.angle_alpha   90.00
_cell.angle_beta   90.00
_cell.angle_gamma   90.00
#
_symmetry.space_group_name_H-M   'P 1'
#
loop_
_entity.id
_entity.type
_entity.pdbx_description
1 polymer ?
#
loop_
_entity_poly.entity_id
_entity_poly.type
_entity_poly.pdbx_seq_one_letter_code
_entity_poly.pdbx_strand_id
1 'polypeptide(L)' 'FLVMAVAMTLGSILGPPDASPRRRRDGAIAAGIIVLATVAAAWWFYPIWTGQVIPYDAWRLRMWFESWI' A
#
# COMPACT_ATOMS: atom_id res chain seq x y z
N PHE A 1 -5.23 0.62 -15.85
CA PHE A 1 -3.87 0.34 -16.35
C PHE A 1 -2.80 0.46 -15.26
N LEU A 2 -2.69 1.58 -14.55
CA LEU A 2 -1.62 1.78 -13.54
C LEU A 2 -1.58 0.70 -12.45
N VAL A 3 -2.70 0.38 -11.80
CA VAL A 3 -2.72 -0.63 -10.73
C VAL A 3 -2.27 -2.01 -11.22
N MET A 4 -2.66 -2.40 -12.44
CA MET A 4 -2.18 -3.64 -13.05
C MET A 4 -0.68 -3.58 -13.31
N ALA A 5 -0.16 -2.46 -13.83
CA ALA A 5 1.28 -2.29 -14.04
C ALA A 5 2.06 -2.39 -12.72
N VAL A 6 1.56 -1.80 -11.63
CA VAL A 6 2.14 -1.94 -10.29
C VAL A 6 2.10 -3.39 -9.82
N ALA A 7 0.96 -4.07 -9.95
CA ALA A 7 0.83 -5.47 -9.55
C ALA A 7 1.80 -6.38 -10.33
N MET A 8 1.94 -6.17 -11.64
CA MET A 8 2.91 -6.90 -12.47
C MET A 8 4.36 -6.58 -12.08
N THR A 9 4.65 -5.33 -11.73
CA THR A 9 5.97 -4.92 -11.23
C THR A 9 6.28 -5.55 -9.87
N LEU A 10 5.32 -5.67 -8.97
CA LEU A 10 5.51 -6.40 -7.71
C LEU A 10 5.77 -7.89 -7.98
N GLY A 11 5.09 -8.47 -8.96
CA GLY A 11 5.36 -9.83 -9.44
C GLY A 11 6.78 -10.00 -9.97
N SER A 12 7.33 -9.02 -10.69
CA SER A 12 8.72 -9.06 -11.15
C SER A 12 9.74 -8.87 -10.02
N ILE A 13 9.43 -8.03 -9.01
CA ILE A 13 10.26 -7.81 -7.82
C ILE A 13 10.42 -9.10 -6.99
N LEU A 14 9.35 -9.90 -6.87
CA LEU A 14 9.34 -11.22 -6.21
C LEU A 14 10.48 -12.11 -6.72
N GLY A 15 10.77 -12.04 -8.02
CA GLY A 15 11.81 -12.81 -8.69
C GLY A 15 11.31 -14.11 -9.31
N PRO A 16 12.03 -14.62 -10.33
CA PRO A 16 11.62 -15.81 -11.06
C PRO A 16 11.74 -17.10 -10.21
N PRO A 17 11.12 -18.22 -10.64
CA PRO A 17 11.11 -19.47 -9.87
C PRO A 17 12.49 -20.10 -9.65
N ASP A 18 13.43 -19.87 -10.57
CA ASP A 18 14.81 -20.36 -10.56
C ASP A 18 15.78 -19.45 -9.78
N ALA A 19 15.30 -18.31 -9.26
CA ALA A 19 16.10 -17.42 -8.44
C ALA A 19 16.56 -18.11 -7.15
N SER A 20 17.75 -17.74 -6.66
CA SER A 20 18.24 -18.23 -5.37
C SER A 20 17.22 -17.97 -4.24
N PRO A 21 17.12 -18.86 -3.23
CA PRO A 21 16.13 -18.72 -2.16
C PRO A 21 16.21 -17.36 -1.43
N ARG A 22 17.43 -16.83 -1.25
CA ARG A 22 17.64 -15.52 -0.62
C ARG A 22 17.06 -14.39 -1.47
N ARG A 23 17.30 -14.38 -2.79
CA ARG A 23 16.78 -13.35 -3.70
C ARG A 23 15.25 -13.35 -3.76
N ARG A 24 14.65 -14.55 -3.76
CA ARG A 24 13.19 -14.72 -3.76
C ARG A 24 12.55 -14.30 -2.44
N ARG A 25 13.19 -14.64 -1.30
CA ARG A 25 12.76 -14.19 0.03
C ARG A 25 12.77 -12.67 0.13
N ASP A 26 13.88 -12.05 -0.23
CA ASP A 26 14.03 -10.59 -0.10
C ASP A 26 13.06 -9.86 -1.05
N GLY A 27 12.80 -10.41 -2.25
CA GLY A 27 11.76 -9.94 -3.17
C GLY A 27 10.34 -10.08 -2.60
N ALA A 28 10.02 -11.22 -1.97
CA ALA A 28 8.74 -11.44 -1.32
C ALA A 28 8.50 -10.51 -0.12
N ILE A 29 9.53 -10.25 0.68
CA ILE A 29 9.47 -9.28 1.77
C ILE A 29 9.17 -7.89 1.22
N ALA A 30 9.91 -7.44 0.20
CA ALA A 30 9.70 -6.13 -0.41
C ALA A 30 8.28 -5.97 -1.00
N ALA A 31 7.83 -6.96 -1.78
CA ALA A 31 6.48 -6.94 -2.35
C ALA A 31 5.39 -7.00 -1.27
N GLY A 32 5.57 -7.85 -0.25
CA GLY A 32 4.66 -7.97 0.88
C GLY A 32 4.52 -6.67 1.67
N ILE A 33 5.63 -5.97 1.94
CA ILE A 33 5.62 -4.66 2.62
C ILE A 33 4.76 -3.66 1.84
N ILE A 34 4.92 -3.59 0.52
CA ILE A 34 4.15 -2.64 -0.31
C ILE A 34 2.65 -2.97 -0.27
N VAL A 35 2.29 -4.25 -0.38
CA VAL A 35 0.89 -4.70 -0.30
C VAL A 35 0.29 -4.38 1.07
N LEU A 36 1.00 -4.72 2.15
CA LEU A 36 0.55 -4.45 3.53
C LEU A 36 0.41 -2.95 3.80
N ALA A 37 1.35 -2.13 3.33
CA ALA A 37 1.26 -0.68 3.44
C ALA A 37 0.04 -0.11 2.70
N THR A 38 -0.25 -0.65 1.50
CA THR A 38 -1.44 -0.25 0.72
C THR A 38 -2.73 -0.59 1.46
N VAL A 39 -2.83 -1.80 2.03
CA VAL A 39 -3.99 -2.22 2.84
C VAL A 39 -4.13 -1.38 4.11
N ALA A 40 -3.01 -1.11 4.80
CA ALA A 40 -3.00 -0.27 6.00
C ALA A 40 -3.45 1.16 5.70
N ALA A 41 -2.99 1.75 4.59
CA ALA A 41 -3.46 3.05 4.13
C ALA A 41 -4.97 3.02 3.83
N ALA A 42 -5.44 2.00 3.11
CA ALA A 42 -6.86 1.85 2.80
C ALA A 42 -7.72 1.74 4.07
N TRP A 43 -7.27 0.97 5.06
CA TRP A 43 -7.91 0.88 6.36
C TRP A 43 -7.91 2.23 7.11
N TRP A 44 -6.80 2.97 7.09
CA TRP A 44 -6.70 4.28 7.74
C TRP A 44 -7.67 5.31 7.14
N PHE A 45 -7.83 5.31 5.82
CA PHE A 45 -8.71 6.22 5.07
C PHE A 45 -10.17 5.77 4.99
N TYR A 46 -10.48 4.54 5.40
CA TYR A 46 -11.83 3.97 5.35
C TYR A 46 -12.94 4.89 5.92
N PRO A 47 -12.77 5.56 7.07
CA PRO A 47 -13.80 6.47 7.60
C PRO A 47 -14.15 7.62 6.66
N ILE A 48 -13.16 8.15 5.93
CA ILE A 48 -13.36 9.23 4.95
C ILE A 48 -14.14 8.71 3.75
N TRP A 49 -13.75 7.55 3.19
CA TRP A 49 -14.42 6.96 2.03
C TRP A 49 -15.87 6.54 2.28
N THR A 50 -16.18 6.19 3.52
CA THR A 50 -17.53 5.76 3.93
C THR A 50 -18.37 6.89 4.53
N GLY A 51 -17.85 8.11 4.61
CA GLY A 51 -18.58 9.26 5.14
C GLY A 51 -18.91 9.14 6.63
N GLN A 52 -18.07 8.47 7.40
CA GLN A 52 -18.26 8.35 8.85
C GLN A 52 -18.08 9.70 9.55
N VAL A 53 -18.92 9.98 10.53
CA VAL A 53 -18.77 11.16 11.39
C VAL A 53 -17.59 10.93 12.33
N ILE A 54 -16.50 11.67 12.13
CA ILE A 54 -15.28 11.60 12.94
C ILE A 54 -14.93 13.00 13.47
N PRO A 55 -14.24 13.11 14.63
CA PRO A 55 -13.75 14.39 15.13
C PRO A 55 -12.81 15.09 14.14
N TYR A 56 -12.80 16.42 14.14
CA TYR A 56 -11.97 17.23 13.24
C TYR A 56 -10.49 16.85 13.33
N ASP A 57 -9.95 16.63 14.52
CA ASP A 57 -8.54 16.26 14.69
C ASP A 57 -8.21 14.91 14.06
N ALA A 58 -9.14 13.94 14.15
CA ALA A 58 -8.99 12.62 13.51
C ALA A 58 -9.04 12.72 11.98
N TRP A 59 -9.88 13.61 11.45
CA TRP A 59 -9.91 13.93 10.02
C TRP A 59 -8.61 14.63 9.60
N ARG A 60 -8.13 15.61 10.36
CA ARG A 60 -6.90 16.36 10.09
C ARG A 60 -5.67 15.45 10.08
N LEU A 61 -5.58 14.47 10.98
CA LEU A 61 -4.50 13.46 10.99
C LEU A 61 -4.45 12.58 9.73
N ARG A 62 -5.54 12.52 8.96
CA ARG A 62 -5.59 11.81 7.67
C ARG A 62 -5.21 12.71 6.49
N MET A 63 -5.13 14.02 6.69
CA MET A 63 -4.65 14.96 5.68
C MET A 63 -3.14 14.98 5.65
N TRP A 64 -2.57 14.01 4.93
CA TRP A 64 -1.12 13.86 4.78
C TRP A 64 -0.45 14.99 4.01
N PHE A 65 -1.21 15.69 3.18
CA PHE A 65 -0.74 16.83 2.40
C PHE A 65 -1.57 18.06 2.74
N GLU A 66 -0.91 19.22 2.81
CA GLU A 66 -1.58 20.48 3.14
C GLU A 66 -2.67 20.86 2.12
N SER A 67 -2.52 20.44 0.86
CA SER A 67 -3.47 20.71 -0.22
C SER A 67 -4.77 19.88 -0.15
N TRP A 68 -4.93 18.99 0.85
CA TRP A 68 -6.13 18.17 1.01
C TRP A 68 -7.16 18.76 1.98
N ILE A 69 -6.84 19.91 2.58
CA ILE A 69 -7.70 20.64 3.53
C ILE A 69 -8.54 21.67 2.78
#